data_AF-A0A439KM59-F1
#
_entry.id   AF-A0A439KM59-F1
#
_cell.length_a   1.000
_cell.length_b   1.000
_cell.length_c   1.000
_cell.angle_alpha   90.00
_cell.angle_beta   90.00
_cell.angle_gamma   90.00
#
_symmetry.space_group_name_H-M   'P 1'
#
loop_
_entity.id
_entity.type
_entity.pdbx_description
1 polymer ?
#
loop_
_entity_poly.entity_id
_entity_poly.type
_entity_poly.pdbx_seq_one_letter_code
_entity_poly.pdbx_strand_id
1 'polypeptide(L)'
;VADPRTSDAVRSRLQEIYAGLDPVLLLRDIRAVQERLAAVADTSPAVRPDGVPQPIDLFLATLRTAWKDGALRPTDRPIVKAKRGRRRPDPLVKATADLRNWFEAEPWRTGSELLSRLQAEYPGDYPDKLLRTLQRRLKVWRSEQADALLFGPLNKEPPILEIAGPH
;
A
#
# COMPACT_ATOMS: atom_id res chain seq x y z
N VAL A 1 -14.89 -15.74 28.57
CA VAL A 1 -14.82 -16.81 27.54
C VAL A 1 -13.37 -16.91 27.11
N ALA A 2 -12.72 -18.06 27.33
CA ALA A 2 -11.28 -18.23 27.13
C ALA A 2 -10.92 -18.35 25.64
N ASP A 3 -9.82 -17.70 25.21
CA ASP A 3 -9.32 -17.77 23.84
C ASP A 3 -8.65 -19.15 23.58
N PRO A 4 -9.07 -19.91 22.56
CA PRO A 4 -8.53 -21.25 22.25
C PRO A 4 -7.05 -21.25 21.88
N ARG A 5 -6.42 -20.09 21.65
CA ARG A 5 -4.97 -19.97 21.38
C ARG A 5 -4.10 -19.98 22.64
N THR A 6 -4.70 -19.89 23.83
CA THR A 6 -3.94 -19.88 25.10
C THR A 6 -3.89 -21.27 25.71
N SER A 7 -2.71 -21.88 25.73
CA SER A 7 -2.51 -23.19 26.38
C SER A 7 -2.82 -23.10 27.89
N ASP A 8 -3.34 -24.18 28.46
CA ASP A 8 -3.72 -24.21 29.88
C ASP A 8 -2.51 -23.96 30.80
N ALA A 9 -1.31 -24.41 30.42
CA ALA A 9 -0.07 -24.14 31.15
C ALA A 9 0.25 -22.63 31.26
N VAL A 10 0.01 -21.86 30.20
CA VAL A 10 0.18 -20.40 30.21
C VAL A 10 -0.86 -19.74 31.12
N ARG A 11 -2.10 -20.25 31.12
CA ARG A 11 -3.18 -19.74 31.97
C ARG A 11 -2.88 -19.96 33.45
N SER A 12 -2.45 -21.15 33.83
CA SER A 12 -2.07 -21.48 35.21
C SER A 12 -0.94 -20.57 35.70
N ARG A 13 0.10 -20.38 34.88
CA ARG A 13 1.20 -19.47 35.19
C ARG A 13 0.75 -18.02 35.39
N LEU A 14 -0.18 -17.52 34.58
CA LEU A 14 -0.72 -16.16 34.74
C LEU A 14 -1.56 -16.02 36.01
N GLN A 15 -2.30 -17.07 36.41
CA GLN A 15 -3.07 -17.06 37.66
C GLN A 15 -2.16 -17.03 38.89
N GLU A 16 -1.06 -17.77 38.88
CA GLU A 16 -0.06 -17.72 39.96
C GLU A 16 0.57 -16.32 40.09
N ILE A 17 0.93 -15.71 38.96
CA ILE A 17 1.47 -14.34 38.93
C ILE A 17 0.43 -13.34 39.46
N TYR A 18 -0.83 -13.46 39.04
CA TYR A 18 -1.92 -12.59 39.48
C TYR A 18 -2.20 -12.73 40.98
N ALA A 19 -2.10 -13.94 41.53
CA ALA A 19 -2.31 -14.18 42.96
C ALA A 19 -1.23 -13.54 43.85
N GLY A 20 0.00 -13.35 43.31
CA GLY A 20 1.11 -12.71 44.02
C GLY A 20 1.24 -11.21 43.80
N LEU A 21 0.40 -10.60 42.95
CA LEU A 21 0.47 -9.18 42.62
C LEU A 21 -0.28 -8.32 43.64
N ASP A 22 0.35 -7.23 44.08
CA ASP A 22 -0.34 -6.16 44.79
C ASP A 22 -1.03 -5.24 43.75
N PRO A 23 -2.37 -5.20 43.72
CA PRO A 23 -3.11 -4.41 42.73
C PRO A 23 -2.85 -2.91 42.86
N VAL A 24 -2.54 -2.41 44.06
CA VAL A 24 -2.31 -0.97 44.29
C VAL A 24 -0.94 -0.55 43.74
N LEU A 25 0.10 -1.37 43.97
CA LEU A 25 1.42 -1.12 43.39
C LEU A 25 1.39 -1.21 41.87
N LEU A 26 0.69 -2.20 41.31
CA LEU A 26 0.53 -2.32 39.85
C LEU A 26 -0.13 -1.09 39.23
N LEU A 27 -1.20 -0.57 39.86
CA LEU A 27 -1.87 0.65 39.39
C LEU A 27 -0.97 1.89 39.48
N ARG A 28 -0.16 2.00 40.54
CA ARG A 28 0.83 3.07 40.68
C ARG A 28 1.85 3.03 39.55
N ASP A 29 2.38 1.85 39.25
CA ASP A 29 3.41 1.69 38.20
C ASP A 29 2.84 1.97 36.81
N ILE A 30 1.62 1.49 36.52
CA ILE A 30 0.90 1.82 35.29
C ILE A 30 0.75 3.33 35.15
N ARG A 31 0.36 4.03 36.22
CA ARG A 31 0.17 5.49 36.19
C ARG A 31 1.49 6.24 35.97
N ALA A 32 2.58 5.80 36.61
CA ALA A 32 3.90 6.38 36.41
C ALA A 32 4.40 6.21 34.96
N VAL A 33 4.15 5.06 34.33
CA VAL A 33 4.48 4.84 32.91
C VAL A 33 3.62 5.71 31.99
N GLN A 34 2.32 5.82 32.26
CA GLN A 34 1.41 6.68 31.50
C GLN A 34 1.80 8.15 31.59
N GLU A 35 2.18 8.66 32.77
CA GLU A 35 2.66 10.03 32.96
C GLU A 35 3.95 10.30 32.16
N ARG A 36 4.89 9.36 32.14
CA ARG A 36 6.11 9.47 31.32
C ARG A 36 5.79 9.52 29.82
N LEU A 37 4.85 8.70 29.34
CA LEU A 37 4.43 8.72 27.94
C LEU A 37 3.73 10.02 27.57
N ALA A 38 2.89 10.56 28.46
CA ALA A 38 2.24 11.85 28.27
C ALA A 38 3.27 12.99 28.15
N ALA A 39 4.27 13.02 29.04
CA ALA A 39 5.34 14.02 28.97
C ALA A 39 6.14 13.96 27.64
N VAL A 40 6.37 12.76 27.10
CA VAL A 40 7.02 12.58 25.79
C VAL A 40 6.11 13.05 24.64
N ALA A 41 4.80 12.87 24.75
CA ALA A 41 3.85 13.36 23.74
C ALA A 41 3.65 14.89 23.79
N ASP A 42 3.67 15.47 24.99
CA ASP A 42 3.57 16.92 25.22
C ASP A 42 4.86 17.65 24.86
N THR A 43 6.00 16.94 24.90
CA THR A 43 7.23 17.39 24.25
C THR A 43 7.01 17.31 22.74
N SER A 44 6.54 18.41 22.16
CA SER A 44 6.34 18.57 20.71
C SER A 44 7.49 17.88 19.96
N PRO A 45 7.22 16.95 19.03
CA PRO A 45 8.28 16.25 18.34
C PRO A 45 9.19 17.31 17.74
N ALA A 46 10.46 17.26 18.12
CA ALA A 46 11.49 18.18 17.68
C ALA A 46 11.20 18.55 16.23
N VAL A 47 10.97 19.85 16.04
CA VAL A 47 10.82 20.52 14.74
C VAL A 47 11.69 19.77 13.74
N ARG A 48 11.05 19.18 12.71
CA ARG A 48 11.78 18.62 11.57
C ARG A 48 12.85 19.66 11.18
N PRO A 49 14.11 19.26 10.94
CA PRO A 49 15.23 20.19 10.77
C PRO A 49 15.09 21.15 9.57
N ASP A 50 14.00 21.09 8.82
CA ASP A 50 13.65 22.04 7.77
C ASP A 50 12.55 22.97 8.30
N GLY A 51 12.98 24.02 9.01
CA GLY A 51 12.15 25.01 9.72
C GLY A 51 11.27 25.92 8.85
N VAL A 52 10.64 25.39 7.81
CA VAL A 52 9.59 26.10 7.07
C VAL A 52 8.24 25.50 7.49
N PRO A 53 7.43 26.23 8.30
CA PRO A 53 6.03 25.86 8.51
C PRO A 53 5.38 25.72 7.14
N GLN A 54 4.74 24.58 6.85
CA GLN A 54 4.03 24.45 5.59
C GLN A 54 2.97 25.56 5.50
N PRO A 55 2.86 26.26 4.35
CA PRO A 55 1.85 27.29 4.17
C PRO A 55 0.47 26.76 4.56
N ILE A 56 -0.31 27.58 5.29
CA ILE A 56 -1.61 27.16 5.82
C ILE A 56 -2.55 26.68 4.70
N ASP A 57 -2.41 27.22 3.49
CA ASP A 57 -3.17 26.81 2.32
C ASP A 57 -2.90 25.34 1.93
N LEU A 58 -1.65 24.90 2.06
CA LEU A 58 -1.24 23.53 1.76
C LEU A 58 -1.77 22.58 2.84
N PHE A 59 -1.75 23.00 4.11
CA PHE A 59 -2.40 22.28 5.20
C PHE A 59 -3.92 22.15 5.00
N LEU A 60 -4.61 23.24 4.66
CA LEU A 60 -6.05 23.23 4.37
C LEU A 60 -6.40 22.39 3.14
N ALA A 61 -5.54 22.39 2.12
CA ALA A 61 -5.67 21.52 0.95
C ALA A 61 -5.59 20.03 1.34
N THR A 62 -4.72 19.67 2.30
CA THR A 62 -4.62 18.29 2.80
C THR A 62 -5.86 17.88 3.60
N LEU A 63 -6.49 18.78 4.35
CA LEU A 63 -7.72 18.49 5.10
C LEU A 63 -8.91 18.18 4.18
N ARG A 64 -8.95 18.78 2.99
CA ARG A 64 -9.99 18.52 1.98
C ARG A 64 -10.01 17.06 1.52
N THR A 65 -8.88 16.36 1.56
CA THR A 65 -8.78 14.93 1.21
C THR A 65 -8.58 14.03 2.42
N ALA A 66 -8.21 14.55 3.59
CA ALA A 66 -7.97 13.78 4.80
C ALA A 66 -9.14 12.89 5.23
N TRP A 67 -10.39 13.31 5.00
CA TRP A 67 -11.58 12.49 5.29
C TRP A 67 -11.71 11.26 4.37
N LYS A 68 -11.09 11.28 3.17
CA LYS A 68 -11.08 10.11 2.26
C LYS A 68 -10.19 8.99 2.78
N ASP A 69 -9.17 9.34 3.57
CA ASP A 69 -8.22 8.37 4.11
C ASP A 69 -8.69 7.73 5.41
N GLY A 70 -9.80 8.20 5.98
CA GLY A 70 -10.58 7.51 7.03
C GLY A 70 -9.87 7.25 8.37
N ALA A 71 -8.62 7.67 8.53
CA ALA A 71 -7.79 7.32 9.69
C ALA A 71 -7.80 8.45 10.73
N LEU A 72 -8.88 8.56 11.51
CA LEU A 72 -8.93 9.44 12.68
C LEU A 72 -8.04 8.93 13.83
N ARG A 73 -7.63 7.65 13.81
CA ARG A 73 -6.61 7.10 14.69
C ARG A 73 -5.39 6.65 13.90
N PRO A 74 -4.16 6.93 14.37
CA PRO A 74 -2.93 6.37 13.78
C PRO A 74 -2.94 4.84 13.60
N THR A 75 -3.76 4.12 14.37
CA THR A 75 -3.98 2.67 14.31
C THR A 75 -5.02 2.21 13.27
N ASP A 76 -5.87 3.10 12.77
CA ASP A 76 -6.88 2.78 11.75
C ASP A 76 -6.31 2.78 10.32
N ARG A 77 -5.00 2.97 10.18
CA ARG A 77 -4.33 2.85 8.89
C ARG A 77 -4.63 1.45 8.32
N PRO A 78 -5.16 1.36 7.09
CA PRO A 78 -5.41 0.07 6.48
C PRO A 78 -4.09 -0.69 6.44
N ILE A 79 -4.05 -1.86 7.11
CA ILE A 79 -2.91 -2.76 7.01
C ILE A 79 -2.76 -3.11 5.54
N VAL A 80 -1.70 -2.61 4.90
CA VAL A 80 -1.37 -2.90 3.51
C VAL A 80 -0.95 -4.37 3.49
N LYS A 81 -1.91 -5.26 3.23
CA LYS A 81 -1.64 -6.68 3.07
C LYS A 81 -0.63 -6.84 1.93
N ALA A 82 0.48 -7.51 2.19
CA ALA A 82 1.45 -7.84 1.15
C ALA A 82 0.71 -8.52 -0.02
N LYS A 83 0.83 -7.96 -1.23
CA LYS A 83 0.18 -8.52 -2.41
C LYS A 83 0.72 -9.93 -2.61
N ARG A 84 -0.16 -10.93 -2.60
CA ARG A 84 0.20 -12.32 -2.89
C ARG A 84 0.79 -12.38 -4.30
N GLY A 85 2.07 -12.76 -4.40
CA GLY A 85 2.75 -12.95 -5.68
C GLY A 85 2.05 -13.98 -6.57
N ARG A 86 2.21 -13.85 -7.89
CA ARG A 86 1.74 -14.87 -8.83
C ARG A 86 2.53 -16.17 -8.63
N ARG A 87 1.81 -17.30 -8.52
CA ARG A 87 2.43 -18.65 -8.49
C ARG A 87 2.89 -19.14 -9.87
N ARG A 88 2.38 -18.55 -10.95
CA ARG A 88 2.72 -18.92 -12.34
C ARG A 88 3.21 -17.69 -13.10
N PRO A 89 4.27 -17.83 -13.92
CA PRO A 89 4.70 -16.78 -14.85
C PRO A 89 3.53 -16.30 -15.72
N ASP A 90 3.54 -15.02 -16.06
CA ASP A 90 2.50 -14.45 -16.91
C ASP A 90 2.68 -14.98 -18.36
N PRO A 91 1.65 -15.63 -18.95
CA PRO A 91 1.73 -16.20 -20.30
C PRO A 91 1.97 -15.14 -21.39
N LEU A 92 1.60 -13.87 -21.14
CA LEU A 92 1.73 -12.80 -22.14
C LEU A 92 3.06 -12.04 -22.06
N VAL A 93 4.00 -12.43 -21.19
CA VAL A 93 5.25 -11.67 -20.98
C VAL A 93 6.01 -11.46 -22.28
N LYS A 94 6.18 -12.52 -23.09
CA LYS A 94 6.90 -12.46 -24.37
C LYS A 94 6.26 -11.48 -25.36
N ALA A 95 4.94 -11.51 -25.47
CA ALA A 95 4.17 -10.65 -26.38
C ALA A 95 3.83 -9.26 -25.79
N THR A 96 4.31 -8.92 -24.60
CA THR A 96 3.88 -7.67 -23.93
C THR A 96 4.37 -6.44 -24.68
N ALA A 97 5.58 -6.48 -25.24
CA ALA A 97 6.13 -5.39 -26.03
C ALA A 97 5.31 -5.15 -27.31
N ASP A 98 5.05 -6.21 -28.07
CA ASP A 98 4.27 -6.14 -29.32
C ASP A 98 2.85 -5.63 -29.07
N LEU A 99 2.18 -6.16 -28.04
CA LEU A 99 0.85 -5.72 -27.64
C LEU A 99 0.82 -4.24 -27.24
N ARG A 100 1.88 -3.74 -26.58
CA ARG A 100 1.99 -2.33 -26.19
C ARG A 100 2.17 -1.45 -27.42
N ASN A 101 3.04 -1.85 -28.35
CA ASN A 101 3.25 -1.13 -29.60
C ASN A 101 1.96 -1.03 -30.43
N TRP A 102 1.21 -2.13 -30.56
CA TRP A 102 -0.09 -2.10 -31.26
C TRP A 102 -1.13 -1.25 -30.55
N PHE A 103 -1.13 -1.27 -29.21
CA PHE A 103 -2.03 -0.42 -28.43
C PHE A 103 -1.69 1.07 -28.58
N GLU A 104 -0.42 1.43 -28.64
CA GLU A 104 0.01 2.83 -28.83
C GLU A 104 -0.28 3.34 -30.25
N ALA A 105 -0.15 2.48 -31.26
CA ALA A 105 -0.53 2.81 -32.64
C ALA A 105 -2.05 2.93 -32.83
N GLU A 106 -2.83 2.03 -32.21
CA GLU A 106 -4.29 1.98 -32.36
C GLU A 106 -5.01 1.84 -30.99
N PRO A 107 -5.11 2.92 -30.18
CA PRO A 107 -5.65 2.86 -28.82
C PRO A 107 -7.13 2.46 -28.71
N TRP A 108 -7.88 2.59 -29.81
CA TRP A 108 -9.30 2.26 -29.90
C TRP A 108 -9.58 0.76 -30.15
N ARG A 109 -8.56 -0.06 -30.42
CA ARG A 109 -8.75 -1.50 -30.65
C ARG A 109 -9.29 -2.25 -29.44
N THR A 110 -10.06 -3.30 -29.73
CA THR A 110 -10.59 -4.19 -28.70
C THR A 110 -9.60 -5.27 -28.29
N GLY A 111 -9.74 -5.80 -27.07
CA GLY A 111 -8.89 -6.90 -26.60
C GLY A 111 -9.09 -8.19 -27.40
N SER A 112 -10.27 -8.41 -27.97
CA SER A 112 -10.52 -9.53 -28.89
C SER A 112 -9.72 -9.39 -30.18
N GLU A 113 -9.73 -8.21 -30.81
CA GLU A 113 -8.96 -7.97 -32.04
C GLU A 113 -7.46 -8.12 -31.83
N LEU A 114 -6.94 -7.60 -30.71
CA LEU A 114 -5.52 -7.76 -30.36
C LEU A 114 -5.16 -9.22 -30.06
N LEU A 115 -6.08 -9.99 -29.46
CA LEU A 115 -5.86 -11.42 -29.23
C LEU A 115 -5.88 -12.22 -30.54
N SER A 116 -6.82 -11.94 -31.44
CA SER A 116 -6.88 -12.60 -32.76
C SER A 116 -5.64 -12.28 -33.60
N ARG A 117 -5.18 -11.03 -33.56
CA ARG A 117 -3.91 -10.62 -34.19
C ARG A 117 -2.73 -11.39 -33.58
N LEU A 118 -2.68 -11.49 -32.26
CA LEU A 118 -1.62 -12.23 -31.55
C LEU A 118 -1.61 -13.72 -31.91
N GLN A 119 -2.78 -14.34 -32.05
CA GLN A 119 -2.93 -15.74 -32.45
C GLN A 119 -2.53 -15.99 -33.91
N ALA A 120 -2.74 -15.00 -34.79
CA ALA A 120 -2.33 -15.09 -36.19
C ALA A 120 -0.80 -15.01 -36.35
N GLU A 121 -0.14 -14.19 -35.53
CA GLU A 121 1.31 -14.00 -35.57
C GLU A 121 2.08 -15.10 -34.83
N TYR A 122 1.50 -15.64 -33.75
CA TYR A 122 2.06 -16.72 -32.95
C TYR A 122 1.04 -17.86 -32.79
N PRO A 123 0.87 -18.70 -33.82
CA PRO A 123 -0.10 -19.79 -33.78
C PRO A 123 0.28 -20.82 -32.70
N GLY A 124 -0.67 -21.17 -31.84
CA GLY A 124 -0.53 -22.22 -30.83
C GLY A 124 -0.02 -21.77 -29.45
N ASP A 125 0.58 -20.59 -29.34
CA ASP A 125 1.15 -20.09 -28.08
C ASP A 125 0.11 -19.41 -27.17
N TYR A 126 -0.93 -18.82 -27.76
CA TYR A 126 -1.88 -17.94 -27.06
C TYR A 126 -3.34 -18.42 -27.15
N PRO A 127 -3.82 -19.20 -26.16
CA PRO A 127 -5.20 -19.68 -26.14
C PRO A 127 -6.21 -18.58 -25.77
N ASP A 128 -7.46 -18.74 -26.22
CA ASP A 128 -8.57 -17.78 -26.00
C ASP A 128 -8.84 -17.43 -24.52
N LYS A 129 -8.52 -18.33 -23.60
CA LYS A 129 -8.61 -18.09 -22.15
C LYS A 129 -7.79 -16.89 -21.67
N LEU A 130 -6.88 -16.37 -22.49
CA LEU A 130 -6.08 -15.18 -22.21
C LEU A 130 -6.82 -13.86 -22.45
N LEU A 131 -8.00 -13.87 -23.08
CA LEU A 131 -8.78 -12.66 -23.37
C LEU A 131 -9.00 -11.79 -22.13
N ARG A 132 -9.39 -12.40 -21.00
CA ARG A 132 -9.60 -11.67 -19.73
C ARG A 132 -8.30 -11.08 -19.19
N THR A 133 -7.15 -11.72 -19.43
CA THR A 133 -5.84 -11.21 -19.02
C THR A 133 -5.45 -10.01 -19.88
N LEU A 134 -5.68 -10.08 -21.19
CA LEU A 134 -5.41 -9.00 -22.12
C LEU A 134 -6.33 -7.79 -21.87
N GLN A 135 -7.64 -8.00 -21.70
CA GLN A 135 -8.59 -6.93 -21.38
C GLN A 135 -8.24 -6.21 -20.07
N ARG A 136 -7.81 -6.95 -19.04
CA ARG A 136 -7.33 -6.34 -17.79
C ARG A 136 -6.10 -5.48 -18.00
N ARG A 137 -5.16 -5.92 -18.84
CA ARG A 137 -3.96 -5.16 -19.19
C ARG A 137 -4.30 -3.90 -19.99
N LEU A 138 -5.19 -4.00 -20.98
CA LEU A 138 -5.71 -2.85 -21.72
C LEU A 138 -6.43 -1.84 -20.82
N LYS A 139 -7.19 -2.30 -19.83
CA LYS A 139 -7.83 -1.40 -18.85
C LYS A 139 -6.79 -0.56 -18.10
N VAL A 140 -5.68 -1.18 -17.67
CA VAL A 140 -4.57 -0.48 -17.00
C VAL A 140 -3.89 0.51 -17.95
N TRP A 141 -3.61 0.10 -19.19
CA TRP A 141 -2.98 1.00 -20.16
C TRP A 141 -3.88 2.18 -20.56
N ARG A 142 -5.20 1.97 -20.65
CA ARG A 142 -6.15 3.06 -20.89
C ARG A 142 -6.25 4.01 -19.69
N SER A 143 -6.19 3.50 -18.46
CA SER A 143 -6.12 4.40 -17.30
C SER A 143 -4.81 5.18 -17.26
N GLU A 144 -3.67 4.54 -17.57
CA GLU A 144 -2.38 5.23 -17.68
C GLU A 144 -2.41 6.35 -18.74
N GLN A 145 -3.01 6.08 -19.90
CA GLN A 145 -3.18 7.08 -20.95
C GLN A 145 -4.14 8.19 -20.54
N ALA A 146 -5.28 7.85 -19.92
CA ALA A 146 -6.22 8.85 -19.41
C ALA A 146 -5.59 9.73 -18.33
N ASP A 147 -4.84 9.13 -17.41
CA ASP A 147 -4.10 9.84 -16.37
C ASP A 147 -3.03 10.75 -17.00
N ALA A 148 -2.31 10.28 -18.03
CA ALA A 148 -1.35 11.11 -18.76
C ALA A 148 -2.02 12.29 -19.48
N LEU A 149 -3.21 12.10 -20.06
CA LEU A 149 -3.98 13.17 -20.70
C LEU A 149 -4.55 14.18 -19.70
N LEU A 150 -5.02 13.71 -18.54
CA LEU A 150 -5.66 14.54 -17.52
C LEU A 150 -4.65 15.27 -16.63
N PHE A 151 -3.54 14.62 -16.29
CA PHE A 151 -2.55 15.14 -15.35
C PHE A 151 -1.25 15.59 -16.03
N GLY A 152 -1.08 15.34 -17.33
CA GLY A 152 0.11 15.73 -18.09
C GLY A 152 1.41 15.19 -17.49
N PRO A 153 2.58 15.61 -17.99
CA PRO A 153 3.88 15.28 -17.39
C PRO A 153 4.15 15.98 -16.04
N LEU A 154 3.12 16.47 -15.34
CA LEU A 154 3.28 17.33 -14.17
C LEU A 154 3.45 16.60 -12.84
N ASN A 155 3.35 15.27 -12.78
CA ASN A 155 3.67 14.51 -11.56
C ASN A 155 4.12 13.08 -11.88
N LYS A 156 5.38 12.94 -12.28
CA LYS A 156 6.11 11.69 -12.11
C LYS A 156 7.48 12.03 -11.54
N GLU A 157 7.50 12.53 -10.30
CA GLU A 157 8.73 12.49 -9.52
C GLU A 157 9.16 11.00 -9.47
N PRO A 158 10.35 10.66 -9.97
CA PRO A 158 10.86 9.31 -9.84
C PRO A 158 10.98 8.99 -8.35
N PRO A 159 10.78 7.73 -7.93
CA PRO A 159 11.08 7.34 -6.56
C PRO A 159 12.54 7.70 -6.28
N ILE A 160 12.75 8.51 -5.25
CA ILE A 160 14.07 8.91 -4.76
C ILE A 160 14.86 7.63 -4.48
N LEU A 161 15.75 7.27 -5.40
CA LEU A 161 16.75 6.23 -5.22
C LEU A 161 18.04 6.92 -4.77
N GLU A 162 18.43 6.56 -3.55
CA GLU A 162 19.80 6.53 -3.04
C GLU A 162 20.63 7.82 -3.14
N ILE A 163 20.60 8.60 -2.06
CA ILE A 163 21.70 9.49 -1.70
C ILE A 163 22.88 8.60 -1.29
N ALA A 164 23.78 8.33 -2.23
CA ALA A 164 25.13 7.86 -1.93
C ALA A 164 25.89 9.02 -1.27
N GLY A 165 26.30 8.84 -0.02
CA GLY A 165 27.19 9.77 0.68
C GLY A 165 28.60 9.75 0.07
N PRO A 166 29.34 10.87 0.06
CA PRO A 166 30.67 10.93 -0.50
C PRO A 166 31.70 10.35 0.49
N HIS A 167 32.63 9.53 -0.04
CA HIS A 167 33.96 9.31 0.53
C HIS A 167 34.94 10.21 -0.22
#